data_AF-A0A1G2ZKT3-F1
#
_entry.id   AF-A0A1G2ZKT3-F1
#
_cell.length_a   1.000
_cell.length_b   1.000
_cell.length_c   1.000
_cell.angle_alpha   90.00
_cell.angle_beta   90.00
_cell.angle_gamma   90.00
#
_symmetry.space_group_name_H-M   'P 1'
#
loop_
_entity.id
_entity.type
_entity.pdbx_description
1 polymer ?
#
loop_
_entity_poly.entity_id
_entity_poly.type
_entity_poly.pdbx_seq_one_letter_code
_entity_poly.pdbx_strand_id
1 'polypeptide(L)'
;MQEELLLRSNPKEDFSDEFLFKCSSFKEALKLSKTFSGLDDKQICYRLGIDPGQWSRIWSGQAHFPEEKLEEFIRLCGNLIPLRWLALKFGYGLHPLRSALELELDKERQGKEELQKRLVYFEELIKKVRL
;
A
#
# COMPACT_ATOMS: atom_id res chain seq x y z
N MET A 1 -12.81 -7.29 -22.99
CA MET A 1 -13.41 -6.65 -21.81
C MET A 1 -12.38 -6.76 -20.70
N GLN A 2 -11.26 -6.02 -20.75
CA GLN A 2 -11.17 -4.60 -20.41
C GLN A 2 -11.88 -4.29 -19.08
N GLU A 3 -11.57 -5.06 -18.05
CA GLU A 3 -11.55 -4.53 -16.68
C GLU A 3 -10.10 -4.28 -16.34
N GLU A 4 -9.72 -3.04 -16.62
CA GLU A 4 -8.48 -2.38 -16.26
C GLU A 4 -8.08 -2.82 -14.84
N LEU A 5 -6.90 -3.39 -14.64
CA LEU A 5 -5.74 -2.62 -14.20
C LEU A 5 -6.16 -1.39 -13.37
N LEU A 6 -7.00 -1.63 -12.34
CA LEU A 6 -7.22 -0.70 -11.25
C LEU A 6 -5.85 -0.44 -10.69
N LEU A 7 -5.29 0.67 -11.15
CA LEU A 7 -4.20 1.41 -10.58
C LEU A 7 -4.02 0.92 -9.15
N ARG A 8 -2.92 0.22 -8.89
CA ARG A 8 -2.28 0.31 -7.58
C ARG A 8 -1.93 1.78 -7.44
N SER A 9 -2.95 2.61 -7.19
CA SER A 9 -2.79 4.02 -6.91
C SER A 9 -1.88 3.99 -5.71
N ASN A 10 -0.65 4.42 -5.91
CA ASN A 10 0.30 4.51 -4.82
C ASN A 10 -0.44 5.34 -3.76
N PRO A 11 -0.83 4.73 -2.64
CA PRO A 11 -1.71 5.39 -1.68
C PRO A 11 -0.98 6.67 -1.29
N LYS A 12 -1.65 7.83 -1.41
CA LYS A 12 -1.00 9.14 -1.27
C LYS A 12 -0.06 9.12 -0.07
N GLU A 13 1.25 9.09 -0.34
CA GLU A 13 2.28 8.81 0.68
C GLU A 13 2.48 10.00 1.64
N ASP A 14 1.81 11.12 1.41
CA ASP A 14 1.90 12.35 2.21
C ASP A 14 1.03 12.31 3.49
N PHE A 15 1.15 11.25 4.28
CA PHE A 15 0.56 11.20 5.63
C PHE A 15 1.63 10.96 6.69
N SER A 16 1.85 11.95 7.55
CA SER A 16 2.84 11.88 8.64
C SER A 16 2.39 10.88 9.72
N ASP A 17 3.32 10.04 10.17
CA ASP A 17 3.09 9.06 11.25
C ASP A 17 2.72 9.73 12.58
N GLU A 18 3.08 10.99 12.79
CA GLU A 18 2.73 11.77 13.98
C GLU A 18 1.21 11.79 14.26
N PHE A 19 0.39 11.83 13.21
CA PHE A 19 -1.06 11.79 13.35
C PHE A 19 -1.58 10.38 13.67
N LEU A 20 -0.88 9.34 13.22
CA LEU A 20 -1.23 7.95 13.53
C LEU A 20 -0.98 7.65 15.01
N PHE A 21 0.11 8.17 15.59
CA PHE A 21 0.38 8.01 17.03
C PHE A 21 -0.67 8.66 17.94
N LYS A 22 -1.39 9.68 17.44
CA LYS A 22 -2.49 10.33 18.17
C LYS A 22 -3.78 9.50 18.19
N CYS A 23 -3.92 8.53 17.27
CA CYS A 23 -5.08 7.66 17.24
C CYS A 23 -5.01 6.64 18.38
N SER A 24 -5.93 6.75 19.33
CA SER A 24 -6.04 5.89 20.51
C SER A 24 -6.72 4.56 20.21
N SER A 25 -7.45 4.46 19.10
CA SER A 25 -8.18 3.25 18.69
C SER A 25 -8.20 3.03 17.18
N PHE A 26 -8.48 1.79 16.77
CA PHE A 26 -8.65 1.46 15.36
C PHE A 26 -9.79 2.23 14.70
N LYS A 27 -10.88 2.48 15.46
CA LYS A 27 -12.01 3.30 15.00
C LYS A 27 -11.57 4.73 14.67
N GLU A 28 -10.66 5.31 15.44
CA GLU A 28 -10.12 6.65 15.15
C GLU A 28 -9.26 6.65 13.88
N ALA A 29 -8.45 5.61 13.68
CA ALA A 29 -7.70 5.44 12.43
C ALA A 29 -8.63 5.32 11.21
N LEU A 30 -9.75 4.59 11.33
CA LEU A 30 -10.78 4.51 10.28
C LEU A 30 -11.46 5.88 10.03
N LYS A 31 -11.78 6.63 11.09
CA LYS A 31 -12.32 8.00 10.94
C LYS A 31 -11.32 8.93 10.25
N LEU A 32 -10.04 8.83 10.61
CA LEU A 32 -8.97 9.61 10.01
C LEU A 32 -8.79 9.29 8.52
N SER A 33 -8.81 8.00 8.17
CA SER A 33 -8.80 7.50 6.79
C SER A 33 -9.94 8.10 5.96
N LYS A 34 -11.16 8.06 6.49
CA LYS A 34 -12.33 8.69 5.87
C LYS A 34 -12.10 10.19 5.67
N THR A 35 -11.75 10.93 6.72
CA THR A 35 -11.55 12.38 6.66
C THR A 35 -10.51 12.77 5.61
N PHE A 36 -9.40 12.03 5.54
CA PHE A 36 -8.34 12.28 4.58
C PHE A 36 -8.74 11.94 3.13
N SER A 37 -9.65 10.99 2.94
CA SER A 37 -10.15 10.64 1.59
C SER A 37 -11.00 11.75 0.95
N GLY A 38 -11.59 12.65 1.76
CA GLY A 38 -12.51 13.68 1.28
C GLY A 38 -13.87 13.15 0.78
N LEU A 39 -14.14 11.86 0.95
CA LEU A 39 -15.40 11.23 0.57
C LEU A 39 -16.49 11.48 1.62
N ASP A 40 -17.72 11.70 1.14
CA ASP A 40 -18.90 11.81 2.00
C ASP A 40 -19.34 10.44 2.54
N ASP A 41 -19.96 10.43 3.72
CA ASP A 41 -20.47 9.21 4.35
C ASP A 41 -21.42 8.44 3.44
N LYS A 42 -22.30 9.14 2.70
CA LYS A 42 -23.26 8.49 1.80
C LYS A 42 -22.56 7.77 0.65
N GLN A 43 -21.48 8.36 0.12
CA GLN A 43 -20.70 7.77 -0.95
C GLN A 43 -20.04 6.47 -0.47
N ILE A 44 -19.46 6.50 0.74
CA ILE A 44 -18.78 5.33 1.32
C ILE A 44 -19.79 4.23 1.68
N CYS A 45 -20.90 4.59 2.34
CA CYS A 45 -21.97 3.64 2.66
C CYS A 45 -22.47 2.92 1.42
N TYR A 46 -22.78 3.68 0.36
CA TYR A 46 -23.30 3.14 -0.89
C TYR A 46 -22.31 2.20 -1.56
N ARG A 47 -21.04 2.59 -1.67
CA ARG A 47 -19.99 1.77 -2.30
C ARG A 47 -19.74 0.49 -1.53
N LEU A 48 -19.63 0.57 -0.21
CA LEU A 48 -19.43 -0.60 0.64
C LEU A 48 -20.70 -1.45 0.84
N GLY A 49 -21.86 -1.03 0.34
CA GLY A 49 -23.13 -1.69 0.63
C GLY A 49 -23.43 -1.79 2.13
N ILE A 50 -23.10 -0.74 2.90
CA ILE A 50 -23.43 -0.63 4.33
C ILE A 50 -24.68 0.25 4.47
N ASP A 51 -25.68 -0.25 5.18
CA ASP A 51 -26.87 0.52 5.53
C ASP A 51 -26.50 1.78 6.35
N PRO A 52 -27.07 2.97 6.04
CA PRO A 52 -26.75 4.20 6.76
C PRO A 52 -26.97 4.14 8.28
N GLY A 53 -27.96 3.36 8.74
CA GLY A 53 -28.21 3.14 10.17
C GLY A 53 -27.10 2.33 10.82
N GLN A 54 -26.62 1.28 10.15
CA GLN A 54 -25.44 0.52 10.59
C GLN A 54 -24.18 1.39 10.58
N TRP A 55 -23.98 2.19 9.55
CA TRP A 55 -22.87 3.14 9.47
C TRP A 55 -22.84 4.10 10.66
N SER A 56 -24.00 4.67 11.01
CA SER A 56 -24.13 5.54 12.18
C SER A 56 -23.79 4.81 13.48
N ARG A 57 -24.26 3.58 13.66
CA ARG A 57 -23.97 2.73 14.83
C ARG A 57 -22.48 2.42 14.98
N ILE A 58 -21.77 2.17 13.87
CA ILE A 58 -20.32 1.95 13.88
C ILE A 58 -19.59 3.15 14.48
N TRP A 59 -19.94 4.36 14.02
CA TRP A 59 -19.25 5.57 14.46
C TRP A 59 -19.63 6.05 15.86
N SER A 60 -20.86 5.76 16.30
CA SER A 60 -21.31 5.98 17.68
C SER A 60 -20.77 4.91 18.66
N GLY A 61 -20.19 3.82 18.15
CA GLY A 61 -19.64 2.73 18.96
C GLY A 61 -20.67 1.70 19.41
N GLN A 62 -21.86 1.71 18.81
CA GLN A 62 -22.93 0.73 19.02
C GLN A 62 -22.79 -0.51 18.10
N ALA A 63 -21.85 -0.48 17.15
CA ALA A 63 -21.52 -1.60 16.27
C ALA A 63 -20.02 -1.61 15.92
N HIS A 64 -19.51 -2.75 15.47
CA HIS A 64 -18.15 -2.89 14.95
C HIS A 64 -18.11 -2.68 13.43
N PHE A 65 -16.99 -2.16 12.93
CA PHE A 65 -16.76 -2.07 11.50
C PHE A 65 -16.60 -3.49 10.93
N PRO A 66 -17.29 -3.86 9.83
CA PRO A 66 -17.19 -5.20 9.25
C PRO A 66 -15.79 -5.45 8.67
N GLU A 67 -15.11 -6.49 9.16
CA GLU A 67 -13.73 -6.80 8.80
C GLU A 67 -13.58 -7.16 7.32
N GLU A 68 -14.57 -7.83 6.76
CA GLU A 68 -14.64 -8.24 5.36
C GLU A 68 -14.71 -7.04 4.39
N LYS A 69 -15.10 -5.87 4.89
CA LYS A 69 -15.18 -4.63 4.11
C LYS A 69 -13.96 -3.72 4.30
N LEU A 70 -13.00 -4.11 5.14
CA LEU A 70 -11.84 -3.28 5.46
C LEU A 70 -10.96 -3.03 4.24
N GLU A 71 -10.71 -4.07 3.44
CA GLU A 71 -9.90 -3.95 2.22
C GLU A 71 -10.55 -2.97 1.23
N GLU A 72 -11.84 -3.15 0.97
CA GLU A 72 -12.60 -2.29 0.06
C GLU A 72 -12.63 -0.84 0.57
N PHE A 73 -12.81 -0.64 1.89
CA PHE A 73 -12.76 0.69 2.52
C PHE A 73 -11.40 1.37 2.33
N ILE A 74 -10.29 0.66 2.56
CA ILE A 74 -8.94 1.19 2.39
C ILE A 74 -8.70 1.58 0.93
N ARG A 75 -9.10 0.73 -0.02
CA ARG A 75 -9.00 1.01 -1.46
C ARG A 75 -9.84 2.22 -1.85
N LEU A 76 -11.08 2.29 -1.35
CA LEU A 76 -12.00 3.39 -1.63
C LEU A 76 -11.48 4.72 -1.08
N CYS A 77 -10.94 4.72 0.14
CA CYS A 77 -10.34 5.91 0.75
C CYS A 77 -9.00 6.32 0.12
N GLY A 78 -8.36 5.43 -0.64
CA GLY A 78 -7.12 5.72 -1.37
C GLY A 78 -5.91 5.96 -0.46
N ASN A 79 -5.95 5.49 0.79
CA ASN A 79 -4.88 5.67 1.77
C ASN A 79 -4.77 4.45 2.69
N LEU A 80 -3.55 4.17 3.17
CA LEU A 80 -3.26 3.01 4.03
C LEU A 80 -3.34 3.33 5.52
N ILE A 81 -3.99 4.42 5.92
CA ILE A 81 -4.02 4.89 7.32
C ILE A 81 -4.42 3.77 8.30
N PRO A 82 -5.49 2.98 8.07
CA PRO A 82 -5.88 1.92 9.01
C PRO A 82 -4.81 0.83 9.15
N LEU A 83 -4.19 0.43 8.03
CA LEU A 83 -3.16 -0.60 8.02
C LEU A 83 -1.85 -0.11 8.64
N ARG A 84 -1.44 1.13 8.35
CA ARG A 84 -0.26 1.77 8.94
C ARG A 84 -0.40 1.92 10.44
N TRP A 85 -1.57 2.34 10.91
CA TRP A 85 -1.83 2.44 12.35
C TRP A 85 -1.69 1.09 13.05
N LEU A 86 -2.24 0.01 12.47
CA LEU A 86 -2.09 -1.34 13.02
C LEU A 86 -0.60 -1.73 13.08
N ALA A 87 0.14 -1.57 11.99
CA ALA A 87 1.56 -1.90 11.94
C ALA A 87 2.34 -1.15 13.03
N LEU A 88 2.17 0.17 13.12
CA LEU A 88 2.85 1.01 14.11
C LEU A 88 2.46 0.63 15.55
N LYS A 89 1.21 0.24 15.80
CA LYS A 89 0.74 -0.19 17.13
C LYS A 89 1.50 -1.41 17.64
N PHE A 90 1.95 -2.27 16.73
CA PHE A 90 2.74 -3.46 17.04
C PHE A 90 4.25 -3.26 16.83
N GLY A 91 4.71 -2.03 16.55
CA GLY A 91 6.13 -1.73 16.34
C GLY A 91 6.67 -2.16 14.97
N TYR A 92 5.80 -2.36 13.98
CA TYR A 92 6.16 -2.71 12.61
C TYR A 92 5.95 -1.53 11.64
N GLY A 93 6.64 -1.59 10.51
CA GLY A 93 6.41 -0.73 9.35
C GLY A 93 5.80 -1.50 8.18
N LEU A 94 5.12 -0.78 7.29
CA LEU A 94 4.65 -1.34 6.02
C LEU A 94 5.63 -1.00 4.90
N HIS A 95 5.85 -1.96 4.02
CA HIS A 95 6.58 -1.75 2.78
C HIS A 95 5.75 -2.33 1.63
N PRO A 96 5.71 -1.68 0.46
CA PRO A 96 5.06 -2.25 -0.71
C PRO A 96 5.68 -3.60 -1.06
N LEU A 97 4.83 -4.59 -1.34
CA LEU A 97 5.30 -5.84 -1.92
C LEU A 97 5.69 -5.58 -3.37
N ARG A 98 6.90 -6.00 -3.74
CA ARG A 98 7.36 -5.93 -5.12
C ARG A 98 6.42 -6.70 -6.03
N SER A 99 6.12 -6.12 -7.18
CA SER A 99 5.38 -6.86 -8.21
C SER A 99 6.24 -8.01 -8.76
N ALA A 100 5.60 -9.06 -9.28
CA ALA A 100 6.31 -10.16 -9.94
C ALA A 100 7.20 -9.63 -11.09
N LEU A 101 6.71 -8.63 -11.81
CA LEU A 101 7.43 -7.94 -12.88
C LEU A 101 8.66 -7.18 -12.36
N GLU A 102 8.56 -6.47 -11.23
CA GLU A 102 9.71 -5.81 -10.59
C GLU A 102 10.78 -6.82 -10.14
N LEU A 103 10.35 -7.98 -9.63
CA LEU A 103 11.27 -9.06 -9.26
C LEU A 103 11.99 -9.67 -10.47
N GLU A 104 11.27 -9.87 -11.58
CA GLU A 104 11.86 -10.36 -12.83
C GLU A 104 12.83 -9.34 -13.45
N LEU A 105 12.45 -8.07 -13.47
CA LEU A 105 13.29 -6.98 -13.96
C LEU A 105 14.61 -6.90 -13.18
N ASP A 106 14.55 -7.06 -11.85
CA ASP A 106 15.74 -7.05 -11.00
C ASP A 106 16.65 -8.26 -11.26
N LYS A 107 16.08 -9.45 -11.49
CA LYS A 107 16.86 -10.63 -11.89
C LYS A 107 17.55 -10.43 -13.23
N GLU A 108 16.85 -9.85 -14.21
CA GLU A 108 17.45 -9.54 -15.51
C GLU A 108 18.58 -8.51 -15.40
N ARG A 109 18.39 -7.46 -14.59
CA ARG A 109 19.42 -6.45 -14.33
C ARG A 109 20.66 -7.07 -13.69
N GLN A 110 20.48 -7.90 -12.66
CA GLN A 110 21.58 -8.63 -12.02
C GLN A 110 22.32 -9.53 -13.01
N GLY A 111 21.60 -10.27 -13.86
CA GLY A 111 22.21 -11.11 -14.89
C GLY A 111 23.01 -10.31 -15.93
N LYS A 112 22.50 -9.15 -16.37
CA LYS A 112 23.20 -8.25 -17.29
C LYS A 112 24.47 -7.69 -16.65
N GLU A 113 24.40 -7.24 -15.40
CA GLU A 113 25.56 -6.72 -14.68
C GLU A 113 26.66 -7.78 -14.48
N GLU A 114 26.27 -9.01 -14.13
CA GLU A 114 27.18 -10.16 -13.98
C GLU A 114 27.90 -10.47 -15.30
N LEU A 115 27.15 -10.54 -16.41
CA LEU A 115 27.72 -10.77 -17.74
C LEU A 115 28.64 -9.63 -18.17
N GLN A 116 28.27 -8.39 -17.88
CA GLN A 116 29.07 -7.22 -18.21
C GLN A 116 30.39 -7.19 -17.43
N LYS A 117 30.38 -7.55 -16.14
CA LYS A 117 31.60 -7.75 -15.35
C LYS A 117 32.51 -8.83 -15.94
N ARG A 118 31.94 -9.96 -16.37
CA ARG A 118 32.71 -11.05 -17.00
C ARG A 118 33.32 -10.62 -18.34
N LEU A 119 32.57 -9.89 -19.17
CA LEU A 119 33.09 -9.37 -20.44
C LEU A 119 34.28 -8.43 -20.21
N VAL A 120 34.14 -7.46 -19.30
CA VAL A 120 35.24 -6.55 -18.94
C VAL A 120 36.48 -7.32 -18.48
N TYR A 121 36.30 -8.32 -17.62
CA TYR A 121 37.39 -9.17 -17.17
C TYR A 121 38.08 -9.93 -18.31
N PHE A 122 37.30 -10.51 -19.23
CA PHE A 122 37.85 -11.20 -20.40
C PHE A 122 38.60 -10.25 -21.35
N GLU A 123 38.06 -9.05 -21.59
CA GLU A 123 38.73 -8.02 -22.39
C GLU A 123 40.08 -7.62 -21.78
N GLU A 124 40.14 -7.48 -20.45
CA GLU A 124 41.38 -7.20 -19.74
C GLU A 124 42.40 -8.34 -19.85
N LEU A 125 41.97 -9.60 -19.76
CA LEU A 125 42.84 -10.77 -19.96
C LEU A 125 43.40 -10.83 -21.38
N ILE A 126 42.57 -10.63 -22.39
CA ILE A 126 43.00 -10.67 -23.80
C ILE A 126 44.04 -9.58 -24.07
N LYS A 127 43.87 -8.38 -23.51
CA LYS A 127 44.87 -7.31 -23.60
C LYS A 127 46.22 -7.70 -22.99
N LYS A 128 46.22 -8.43 -21.87
CA LYS A 128 47.46 -8.87 -21.20
C LYS A 128 48.20 -9.99 -21.94
N VAL A 129 47.49 -10.86 -22.66
CA VAL A 129 48.09 -11.98 -23.41
C VAL A 129 48.62 -11.55 -24.79
N ARG A 130 48.12 -10.43 -25.33
CA ARG A 130 48.55 -9.86 -26.62
C ARG A 130 49.80 -8.97 -26.54
N LEU A 131 50.37 -8.78 -25.35
CA LEU A 131 51.66 -8.11 -25.07
C LEU A 131 52.73 -9.18 -24.79
#